data_AF-A0A2H5ZUJ8-F1
#
_entry.id   AF-A0A2H5ZUJ8-F1
#
_cell.length_a   1.000
_cell.length_b   1.000
_cell.length_c   1.000
_cell.angle_alpha   90.00
_cell.angle_beta   90.00
_cell.angle_gamma   90.00
#
_symmetry.space_group_name_H-M   'P 1'
#
loop_
_entity.id
_entity.type
_entity.pdbx_description
1 polymer ?
#
loop_
_entity_poly.entity_id
_entity_poly.type
_entity_poly.pdbx_seq_one_letter_code
_entity_poly.pdbx_strand_id
1 'polypeptide(L)'
;MGKTSPAAPPRGLLLARLATGEARRRASRYLVAACAAGFAATAAVFGWDRWFFWLMLWGGAVFLPLRLLLELAGARGQRVRAAYREHLPDRITPANLPLVAQSVYERDVLMPRIVTPPYAAKVQEAVVAVARAAFGQPQPGDWMRQAACRLVCVADGWMAEMRADREADPSSTNIQARWQEVRSLAVLAATARVLVALSEELLGQPFWGPGLDAQNVRAFLDDALGYLDRAALDPDVPPWNGMLLGVWTPEVVELRRRWDHYLDVVGPAPSRLAAVVEELSP
;
A
#
# COMPACT_ATOMS: atom_id res chain seq x y z
N MET A 1 -24.95 19.23 17.61
CA MET A 1 -23.65 18.85 18.20
C MET A 1 -23.74 17.43 18.75
N GLY A 2 -23.54 16.42 17.89
CA GLY A 2 -23.47 15.02 18.31
C GLY A 2 -22.01 14.59 18.42
N LYS A 3 -21.55 14.27 19.63
CA LYS A 3 -20.22 13.68 19.86
C LYS A 3 -20.19 12.29 19.24
N THR A 4 -19.49 12.14 18.13
CA THR A 4 -19.17 10.83 17.55
C THR A 4 -18.13 10.15 18.44
N SER A 5 -18.58 9.15 19.20
CA SER A 5 -17.70 8.22 19.90
C SER A 5 -16.85 7.46 18.86
N PRO A 6 -15.52 7.32 19.04
CA PRO A 6 -14.70 6.59 18.09
C PRO A 6 -15.09 5.11 18.13
N ALA A 7 -15.75 4.63 17.07
CA ALA A 7 -16.08 3.23 16.91
C ALA A 7 -14.79 2.40 17.02
N ALA A 8 -14.74 1.50 18.00
CA ALA A 8 -13.62 0.58 18.16
C ALA A 8 -13.41 -0.19 16.85
N PRO A 9 -12.16 -0.31 16.34
CA PRO A 9 -11.92 -1.05 15.11
C PRO A 9 -12.43 -2.48 15.27
N PRO A 10 -13.07 -3.06 14.24
CA PRO A 10 -13.51 -4.45 14.28
C PRO A 10 -12.34 -5.33 14.70
N ARG A 11 -12.54 -6.24 15.67
CA ARG A 11 -11.47 -7.06 16.27
C ARG A 11 -10.58 -7.76 15.21
N GLY A 12 -11.13 -8.07 14.03
CA GLY A 12 -10.40 -8.62 12.88
C GLY A 12 -9.29 -7.72 12.31
N LEU A 13 -9.46 -6.40 12.32
CA LEU A 13 -8.44 -5.46 11.83
C LEU A 13 -7.23 -5.34 12.74
N LEU A 14 -7.45 -5.38 14.05
CA LEU A 14 -6.36 -5.38 15.02
C LEU A 14 -5.54 -6.66 14.88
N LEU A 15 -6.21 -7.81 14.72
CA LEU A 15 -5.56 -9.10 14.46
C LEU A 15 -4.79 -9.10 13.15
N ALA A 16 -5.37 -8.56 12.07
CA ALA A 16 -4.70 -8.48 10.78
C ALA A 16 -3.53 -7.49 10.76
N ARG A 17 -3.57 -6.40 11.54
CA ARG A 17 -2.42 -5.51 11.74
C ARG A 17 -1.26 -6.22 12.47
N LEU A 18 -1.56 -7.06 13.45
CA LEU A 18 -0.57 -7.88 14.16
C LEU A 18 0.07 -8.96 13.26
N ALA A 19 -0.56 -9.29 12.14
CA ALA A 19 0.01 -10.21 11.14
C ALA A 19 1.17 -9.59 10.35
N THR A 20 1.32 -8.25 10.35
CA THR A 20 2.43 -7.58 9.65
C THR A 20 3.76 -7.82 10.36
N GLY A 21 4.82 -8.12 9.59
CA GLY A 21 6.14 -8.44 10.14
C GLY A 21 6.75 -7.32 11.01
N GLU A 22 6.50 -6.06 10.65
CA GLU A 22 6.94 -4.91 11.43
C GLU A 22 6.18 -4.73 12.74
N ALA A 23 4.85 -4.87 12.74
CA ALA A 23 4.06 -4.78 13.96
C ALA A 23 4.43 -5.89 14.94
N ARG A 24 4.67 -7.11 14.45
CA ARG A 24 5.13 -8.24 15.27
C ARG A 24 6.52 -7.99 15.85
N ARG A 25 7.46 -7.45 15.06
CA ARG A 25 8.80 -7.07 15.55
C ARG A 25 8.73 -5.97 16.60
N ARG A 26 7.93 -4.92 16.39
CA ARG A 26 7.74 -3.84 17.38
C ARG A 26 7.06 -4.34 18.65
N ALA A 27 5.96 -5.08 18.54
CA ALA A 27 5.25 -5.67 19.68
C ALA A 27 6.15 -6.61 20.49
N SER A 28 6.96 -7.43 19.83
CA SER A 28 7.95 -8.28 20.49
C SER A 28 9.01 -7.47 21.24
N ARG A 29 9.52 -6.37 20.67
CA ARG A 29 10.50 -5.51 21.36
C ARG A 29 9.89 -4.83 22.59
N TYR A 30 8.67 -4.30 22.46
CA TYR A 30 7.97 -3.68 23.58
C TYR A 30 7.66 -4.69 24.68
N LEU A 31 7.30 -5.93 24.32
CA LEU A 31 7.06 -6.99 25.29
C LEU A 31 8.34 -7.33 26.09
N VAL A 32 9.49 -7.46 25.41
CA VAL A 32 10.77 -7.68 26.08
C VAL A 32 11.12 -6.52 27.00
N ALA A 33 10.99 -5.28 26.51
CA ALA A 33 11.29 -4.09 27.30
C ALA A 33 10.39 -3.97 28.55
N ALA A 34 9.09 -4.23 28.40
CA ALA A 34 8.14 -4.21 29.50
C ALA A 34 8.44 -5.31 30.54
N CYS A 35 8.79 -6.52 30.10
CA CYS A 35 9.15 -7.61 31.02
C CYS A 35 10.47 -7.32 31.74
N ALA A 36 11.47 -6.75 31.05
CA ALA A 36 12.73 -6.35 31.67
C ALA A 36 12.53 -5.23 32.70
N ALA A 37 11.71 -4.23 32.38
CA ALA A 37 11.35 -3.16 33.31
C ALA A 37 10.59 -3.70 34.53
N GLY A 38 9.62 -4.59 34.32
CA GLY A 38 8.87 -5.24 35.38
C GLY A 38 9.79 -6.06 36.31
N PHE A 39 10.71 -6.83 35.73
CA PHE A 39 11.74 -7.56 36.48
C PHE A 39 12.60 -6.63 37.33
N ALA A 40 13.16 -5.57 36.73
CA ALA A 40 14.02 -4.62 37.44
C ALA A 40 13.27 -3.90 38.57
N ALA A 41 12.04 -3.47 38.33
CA ALA A 41 11.19 -2.84 39.35
C ALA A 41 10.89 -3.80 40.51
N THR A 42 10.59 -5.06 40.20
CA THR A 42 10.32 -6.09 41.22
C THR A 42 11.57 -6.37 42.06
N ALA A 43 12.74 -6.49 41.43
CA ALA A 43 14.01 -6.70 42.12
C ALA A 43 14.41 -5.49 42.97
N ALA A 44 14.10 -4.26 42.54
CA ALA A 44 14.36 -3.04 43.31
C ALA A 44 13.48 -2.93 44.56
N VAL A 45 12.22 -3.38 44.50
CA VAL A 45 11.27 -3.30 45.63
C VAL A 45 11.48 -4.46 46.62
N PHE A 46 11.70 -5.68 46.13
CA PHE A 46 11.73 -6.89 46.95
C PHE A 46 13.13 -7.48 47.17
N GLY A 47 14.16 -6.81 46.66
CA GLY A 47 15.56 -7.24 46.79
C GLY A 47 16.03 -8.19 45.69
N TRP A 48 17.35 -8.18 45.47
CA TRP A 48 18.04 -8.95 44.43
C TRP A 48 18.37 -10.39 44.83
N ASP A 49 18.24 -10.75 46.11
CA ASP A 49 18.57 -12.09 46.61
C ASP A 49 17.73 -13.19 45.97
N ARG A 50 16.54 -12.85 45.46
CA ARG A 50 15.60 -13.76 44.78
C ARG A 50 15.52 -13.50 43.27
N TRP A 51 16.56 -12.94 42.66
CA TRP A 51 16.57 -12.60 41.22
C TRP A 51 16.14 -13.76 40.32
N PHE A 52 16.53 -15.01 40.65
CA PHE A 52 16.15 -16.18 39.87
C PHE A 52 14.63 -16.42 39.88
N PHE A 53 13.98 -16.25 41.04
CA PHE A 53 12.53 -16.37 41.16
C PHE A 53 11.80 -15.29 40.35
N TRP A 54 12.27 -14.04 40.41
CA TRP A 54 11.70 -12.94 39.63
C TRP A 54 11.90 -13.15 38.13
N LEU A 55 13.04 -13.72 37.72
CA LEU A 55 13.32 -14.06 36.34
C LEU A 55 12.39 -15.18 35.85
N MET A 56 12.15 -16.20 36.67
CA MET A 56 11.18 -17.26 36.36
C MET A 56 9.76 -16.72 36.24
N LEU A 57 9.35 -15.82 37.14
CA LEU A 57 8.04 -15.18 37.12
C LEU A 57 7.86 -14.35 35.85
N TRP A 58 8.77 -13.41 35.57
CA TRP A 58 8.64 -12.50 34.43
C TRP A 58 8.92 -13.18 33.09
N GLY A 59 9.90 -14.08 33.03
CA GLY A 59 10.23 -14.82 31.80
C GLY A 59 9.26 -15.95 31.50
N GLY A 60 9.00 -16.81 32.50
CA GLY A 60 8.17 -18.00 32.34
C GLY A 60 6.68 -17.71 32.43
N ALA A 61 6.22 -16.99 33.47
CA ALA A 61 4.80 -16.82 33.73
C ALA A 61 4.17 -15.60 33.03
N VAL A 62 4.96 -14.58 32.66
CA VAL A 62 4.46 -13.37 32.00
C VAL A 62 4.85 -13.30 30.53
N PHE A 63 6.15 -13.37 30.24
CA PHE A 63 6.64 -13.21 28.87
C PHE A 63 6.22 -14.35 27.95
N LEU A 64 6.40 -15.61 28.37
CA LEU A 64 6.08 -16.76 27.52
C LEU A 64 4.59 -16.81 27.10
N PRO A 65 3.60 -16.62 28.01
CA PRO A 65 2.19 -16.60 27.62
C PRO A 65 1.83 -15.42 26.72
N LEU A 66 2.36 -14.22 27.03
CA LEU A 66 2.12 -13.03 26.19
C LEU A 66 2.73 -13.20 24.79
N ARG A 67 3.90 -13.81 24.69
CA ARG A 67 4.52 -14.16 23.41
C ARG A 67 3.66 -15.14 22.64
N LEU A 68 3.20 -16.23 23.26
CA LEU A 68 2.31 -17.20 22.63
C LEU A 68 1.01 -16.56 22.16
N LEU A 69 0.42 -15.65 22.94
CA LEU A 69 -0.76 -14.88 22.54
C LEU A 69 -0.49 -14.00 21.31
N LEU A 70 0.67 -13.34 21.22
CA LEU A 70 1.07 -12.59 20.04
C LEU A 70 1.23 -13.48 18.81
N GLU A 71 1.80 -14.68 18.96
CA GLU A 71 1.95 -15.64 17.86
C GLU A 71 0.60 -16.17 17.39
N LEU A 72 -0.28 -16.54 18.31
CA LEU A 72 -1.67 -16.94 18.01
C LEU A 72 -2.46 -15.81 17.34
N ALA A 73 -2.29 -14.58 17.81
CA ALA A 73 -2.91 -13.41 17.19
C ALA A 73 -2.38 -13.19 15.76
N GLY A 74 -1.07 -13.35 15.54
CA GLY A 74 -0.46 -13.29 14.22
C GLY A 74 -0.98 -14.39 13.28
N ALA A 75 -1.06 -15.64 13.75
CA ALA A 75 -1.61 -16.76 12.99
C ALA A 75 -3.08 -16.55 12.63
N ARG A 76 -3.90 -16.06 13.58
CA ARG A 76 -5.29 -15.66 13.31
C ARG A 76 -5.37 -14.51 12.32
N GLY A 77 -4.51 -13.51 12.43
CA GLY A 77 -4.44 -12.38 11.50
C GLY A 77 -4.08 -12.81 10.07
N GLN A 78 -3.19 -13.80 9.90
CA GLN A 78 -2.89 -14.38 8.59
C GLN A 78 -4.09 -15.11 8.00
N ARG A 79 -4.86 -15.86 8.81
CA ARG A 79 -6.11 -16.49 8.36
C ARG A 79 -7.16 -15.47 7.92
N VAL A 80 -7.29 -14.36 8.65
CA VAL A 80 -8.20 -13.26 8.26
C VAL A 80 -7.76 -12.67 6.92
N ARG A 81 -6.47 -12.47 6.70
CA ARG A 81 -5.95 -11.96 5.42
C ARG A 81 -6.18 -12.94 4.27
N ALA A 82 -5.94 -14.24 4.50
CA ALA A 82 -6.23 -15.28 3.51
C ALA A 82 -7.72 -15.31 3.13
N ALA A 83 -8.61 -15.21 4.11
CA ALA A 83 -10.05 -15.16 3.86
C ALA A 83 -10.46 -13.95 3.00
N TYR A 84 -9.90 -12.76 3.27
CA TYR A 84 -10.15 -11.56 2.46
C TYR A 84 -9.55 -11.65 1.04
N ARG A 85 -8.49 -12.44 0.86
CA ARG A 85 -7.90 -12.70 -0.47
C ARG A 85 -8.81 -13.56 -1.33
N GLU A 86 -9.49 -14.54 -0.73
CA GLU A 86 -10.41 -15.43 -1.41
C GLU A 86 -11.78 -14.78 -1.64
N HIS A 87 -12.31 -14.10 -0.62
CA HIS A 87 -13.64 -13.50 -0.64
C HIS A 87 -13.59 -12.09 -0.04
N LEU A 88 -13.83 -11.07 -0.87
CA LEU A 88 -14.02 -9.72 -0.39
C LEU A 88 -15.35 -9.61 0.37
N PRO A 89 -15.45 -8.72 1.38
CA PRO A 89 -16.69 -8.53 2.11
C PRO A 89 -17.76 -7.87 1.21
N ASP A 90 -19.02 -8.28 1.37
CA ASP A 90 -20.17 -7.71 0.64
C ASP A 90 -20.29 -6.18 0.76
N ARG A 91 -19.75 -5.62 1.85
CA ARG A 91 -19.72 -4.17 2.08
C ARG A 91 -18.33 -3.69 2.47
N ILE A 92 -17.79 -2.79 1.64
CA ILE A 92 -16.56 -2.06 1.92
C ILE A 92 -16.89 -0.86 2.84
N THR A 93 -16.10 -0.70 3.89
CA THR A 93 -16.23 0.34 4.92
C THR A 93 -14.87 0.95 5.23
N PRO A 94 -14.80 2.17 5.80
CA PRO A 94 -13.52 2.75 6.21
C PRO A 94 -12.71 1.87 7.18
N ALA A 95 -13.40 1.02 7.95
CA ALA A 95 -12.77 0.11 8.88
C ALA A 95 -12.02 -1.02 8.14
N ASN A 96 -12.69 -1.77 7.27
CA ASN A 96 -12.09 -2.92 6.56
C ASN A 96 -11.26 -2.54 5.32
N LEU A 97 -11.34 -1.28 4.87
CA LEU A 97 -10.65 -0.77 3.69
C LEU A 97 -9.16 -1.16 3.60
N PRO A 98 -8.32 -1.04 4.64
CA PRO A 98 -6.91 -1.45 4.52
C PRO A 98 -6.72 -2.93 4.18
N LEU A 99 -7.62 -3.80 4.62
CA LEU A 99 -7.56 -5.24 4.31
C LEU A 99 -8.09 -5.54 2.92
N VAL A 100 -9.15 -4.86 2.49
CA VAL A 100 -9.68 -4.98 1.13
C VAL A 100 -8.64 -4.49 0.12
N ALA A 101 -8.07 -3.29 0.31
CA ALA A 101 -7.00 -2.74 -0.52
C ALA A 101 -5.77 -3.65 -0.61
N GLN A 102 -5.38 -4.25 0.52
CA GLN A 102 -4.31 -5.23 0.55
C GLN A 102 -4.64 -6.49 -0.24
N SER A 103 -5.85 -7.01 -0.10
CA SER A 103 -6.26 -8.26 -0.74
C SER A 103 -6.38 -8.08 -2.25
N VAL A 104 -6.92 -6.95 -2.70
CA VAL A 104 -6.96 -6.56 -4.11
C VAL A 104 -5.53 -6.43 -4.67
N TYR A 105 -4.64 -5.74 -3.96
CA TYR A 105 -3.24 -5.64 -4.37
C TYR A 105 -2.54 -7.01 -4.49
N GLU A 106 -2.70 -7.89 -3.51
CA GLU A 106 -2.09 -9.23 -3.50
C GLU A 106 -2.70 -10.19 -4.54
N ARG A 107 -3.90 -9.88 -5.07
CA ARG A 107 -4.59 -10.67 -6.11
C ARG A 107 -4.31 -10.14 -7.50
N ASP A 108 -4.33 -8.82 -7.67
CA ASP A 108 -4.46 -8.17 -8.97
C ASP A 108 -3.19 -7.44 -9.43
N VAL A 109 -2.16 -7.31 -8.58
CA VAL A 109 -0.94 -6.56 -8.90
C VAL A 109 0.30 -7.46 -8.84
N LEU A 110 1.04 -7.50 -9.94
CA LEU A 110 2.38 -8.09 -10.01
C LEU A 110 3.42 -6.97 -10.09
N MET A 111 4.08 -6.68 -8.97
CA MET A 111 5.08 -5.61 -8.94
C MET A 111 6.38 -6.03 -9.65
N PRO A 112 7.03 -5.09 -10.37
CA PRO A 112 8.41 -5.25 -10.84
C PRO A 112 9.38 -5.62 -9.71
N ARG A 113 10.33 -6.50 -9.99
CA ARG A 113 11.34 -7.00 -9.03
C ARG A 113 12.23 -5.91 -8.45
N ILE A 114 12.39 -4.80 -9.17
CA ILE A 114 13.18 -3.65 -8.71
C ILE A 114 12.48 -2.84 -7.61
N VAL A 115 11.17 -3.05 -7.42
CA VAL A 115 10.37 -2.37 -6.40
C VAL A 115 10.59 -3.06 -5.07
N THR A 116 11.27 -2.37 -4.16
CA THR A 116 11.58 -2.89 -2.82
C THR A 116 10.35 -2.80 -1.90
N PRO A 117 10.32 -3.56 -0.79
CA PRO A 117 9.18 -3.57 0.13
C PRO A 117 8.68 -2.19 0.62
N PRO A 118 9.55 -1.18 0.85
CA PRO A 118 9.09 0.17 1.19
C PRO A 118 8.17 0.81 0.13
N TYR A 119 8.40 0.56 -1.17
CA TYR A 119 7.54 1.08 -2.24
C TYR A 119 6.20 0.33 -2.32
N ALA A 120 6.17 -0.97 -2.04
CA ALA A 120 4.91 -1.71 -1.92
C ALA A 120 4.05 -1.17 -0.76
N ALA A 121 4.67 -0.73 0.34
CA ALA A 121 3.97 -0.06 1.43
C ALA A 121 3.39 1.30 1.00
N LYS A 122 4.08 2.05 0.12
CA LYS A 122 3.58 3.31 -0.44
C LYS A 122 2.30 3.12 -1.27
N VAL A 123 2.19 2.04 -2.04
CA VAL A 123 0.94 1.69 -2.74
C VAL A 123 -0.21 1.57 -1.74
N GLN A 124 -0.02 0.80 -0.67
CA GLN A 124 -1.05 0.60 0.36
C GLN A 124 -1.42 1.89 1.08
N GLU A 125 -0.43 2.71 1.45
CA GLU A 125 -0.66 4.03 2.05
C GLU A 125 -1.49 4.93 1.12
N ALA A 126 -1.10 5.02 -0.15
CA ALA A 126 -1.76 5.85 -1.15
C ALA A 126 -3.20 5.40 -1.40
N VAL A 127 -3.42 4.12 -1.68
CA VAL A 127 -4.76 3.55 -1.89
C VAL A 127 -5.67 3.83 -0.68
N VAL A 128 -5.18 3.57 0.53
CA VAL A 128 -5.98 3.78 1.75
C VAL A 128 -6.27 5.27 1.97
N ALA A 129 -5.33 6.17 1.69
CA ALA A 129 -5.54 7.61 1.84
C ALA A 129 -6.58 8.14 0.84
N VAL A 130 -6.43 7.78 -0.43
CA VAL A 130 -7.37 8.11 -1.51
C VAL A 130 -8.75 7.56 -1.18
N ALA A 131 -8.86 6.29 -0.82
CA ALA A 131 -10.15 5.70 -0.50
C ALA A 131 -10.80 6.27 0.77
N ARG A 132 -10.02 6.64 1.79
CA ARG A 132 -10.55 7.35 2.97
C ARG A 132 -11.10 8.72 2.61
N ALA A 133 -10.42 9.47 1.73
CA ALA A 133 -10.93 10.73 1.23
C ALA A 133 -12.24 10.53 0.46
N ALA A 134 -12.31 9.50 -0.38
CA ALA A 134 -13.52 9.11 -1.11
C ALA A 134 -14.70 8.82 -0.16
N PHE A 135 -14.48 8.06 0.92
CA PHE A 135 -15.50 7.77 1.93
C PHE A 135 -15.99 9.00 2.72
N GLY A 136 -15.29 10.13 2.64
CA GLY A 136 -15.75 11.41 3.16
C GLY A 136 -16.76 12.12 2.23
N GLN A 137 -16.96 11.61 1.02
CA GLN A 137 -17.80 12.22 -0.01
C GLN A 137 -19.15 11.49 -0.15
N PRO A 138 -20.19 12.14 -0.73
CA PRO A 138 -21.51 11.53 -0.92
C PRO A 138 -21.49 10.27 -1.80
N GLN A 139 -20.60 10.21 -2.79
CA GLN A 139 -20.49 9.11 -3.75
C GLN A 139 -19.04 8.58 -3.79
N PRO A 140 -18.66 7.71 -2.83
CA PRO A 140 -17.27 7.26 -2.68
C PRO A 140 -16.77 6.46 -3.90
N GLY A 141 -17.63 5.67 -4.54
CA GLY A 141 -17.28 4.88 -5.72
C GLY A 141 -16.91 5.78 -6.91
N ASP A 142 -17.71 6.80 -7.20
CA ASP A 142 -17.44 7.73 -8.29
C ASP A 142 -16.21 8.59 -8.05
N TRP A 143 -16.02 9.08 -6.82
CA TRP A 143 -14.82 9.84 -6.47
C TRP A 143 -13.56 8.98 -6.65
N MET A 144 -13.61 7.71 -6.21
CA MET A 144 -12.49 6.78 -6.37
C MET A 144 -12.22 6.45 -7.84
N ARG A 145 -13.27 6.27 -8.65
CA ARG A 145 -13.18 6.06 -10.09
C ARG A 145 -12.50 7.25 -10.78
N GLN A 146 -12.88 8.48 -10.44
CA GLN A 146 -12.26 9.70 -10.99
C GLN A 146 -10.78 9.82 -10.60
N ALA A 147 -10.44 9.55 -9.34
CA ALA A 147 -9.05 9.51 -8.89
C ALA A 147 -8.23 8.45 -9.65
N ALA A 148 -8.81 7.25 -9.84
CA ALA A 148 -8.20 6.20 -10.64
C ALA A 148 -7.99 6.62 -12.11
N CYS A 149 -8.98 7.27 -12.75
CA CYS A 149 -8.82 7.82 -14.10
C CYS A 149 -7.62 8.78 -14.18
N ARG A 150 -7.51 9.73 -13.24
CA ARG A 150 -6.38 10.70 -13.24
C ARG A 150 -5.02 10.00 -13.12
N LEU A 151 -4.91 8.98 -12.26
CA LEU A 151 -3.68 8.19 -12.16
C LEU A 151 -3.41 7.39 -13.43
N VAL A 152 -4.43 6.82 -14.08
CA VAL A 152 -4.27 6.15 -15.37
C VAL A 152 -3.76 7.12 -16.44
N CYS A 153 -4.29 8.36 -16.49
CA CYS A 153 -3.82 9.40 -17.40
C CYS A 153 -2.34 9.77 -17.15
N VAL A 154 -1.90 9.84 -15.88
CA VAL A 154 -0.47 10.01 -15.55
C VAL A 154 0.35 8.85 -16.08
N ALA A 155 -0.09 7.61 -15.81
CA ALA A 155 0.63 6.42 -16.24
C ALA A 155 0.76 6.34 -17.76
N ASP A 156 -0.31 6.63 -18.50
CA ASP A 156 -0.35 6.63 -19.96
C ASP A 156 0.65 7.63 -20.55
N GLY A 157 0.61 8.88 -20.09
CA GLY A 157 1.55 9.90 -20.55
C GLY A 157 3.00 9.58 -20.19
N TRP A 158 3.24 9.09 -18.97
CA TRP A 158 4.59 8.73 -18.56
C TRP A 158 5.13 7.53 -19.36
N MET A 159 4.30 6.54 -19.66
CA MET A 159 4.68 5.46 -20.57
C MET A 159 4.99 5.97 -21.98
N ALA A 160 4.24 6.95 -22.48
CA ALA A 160 4.49 7.58 -23.78
C ALA A 160 5.80 8.38 -23.80
N GLU A 161 6.10 9.14 -22.74
CA GLU A 161 7.37 9.85 -22.58
C GLU A 161 8.55 8.88 -22.49
N MET A 162 8.48 7.86 -21.63
CA MET A 162 9.53 6.85 -21.49
C MET A 162 9.77 6.09 -22.81
N ARG A 163 8.71 5.86 -23.60
CA ARG A 163 8.84 5.30 -24.95
C ARG A 163 9.63 6.24 -25.86
N ALA A 164 9.23 7.50 -25.94
CA ALA A 164 9.87 8.50 -26.80
C ALA A 164 11.35 8.72 -26.42
N ASP A 165 11.65 8.81 -25.12
CA ASP A 165 13.00 8.98 -24.61
C ASP A 165 13.91 7.81 -25.00
N ARG A 166 13.40 6.57 -24.93
CA ARG A 166 14.16 5.38 -25.37
C ARG A 166 14.32 5.27 -26.88
N GLU A 167 13.32 5.71 -27.65
CA GLU A 167 13.45 5.78 -29.11
C GLU A 167 14.51 6.83 -29.52
N ALA A 168 14.62 7.94 -28.78
CA ALA A 168 15.57 9.01 -29.03
C ALA A 168 17.00 8.69 -28.59
N ASP A 169 17.19 8.06 -27.42
CA ASP A 169 18.50 7.64 -26.90
C ASP A 169 18.48 6.22 -26.32
N PRO A 170 18.66 5.19 -27.18
CA PRO A 170 18.71 3.80 -26.75
C PRO A 170 19.90 3.48 -25.83
N SER A 171 20.92 4.34 -25.80
CA SER A 171 22.20 4.09 -25.12
C SER A 171 22.30 4.73 -23.72
N SER A 172 21.25 5.44 -23.29
CA SER A 172 21.22 6.13 -22.00
C SER A 172 21.49 5.18 -20.84
N THR A 173 22.60 5.42 -20.14
CA THR A 173 23.28 4.45 -19.26
C THR A 173 23.10 4.74 -17.77
N ASN A 174 22.29 5.73 -17.38
CA ASN A 174 22.05 6.02 -15.97
C ASN A 174 21.06 5.02 -15.35
N ILE A 175 21.59 3.87 -14.93
CA ILE A 175 20.84 2.77 -14.30
C ILE A 175 20.08 3.25 -13.06
N GLN A 176 20.64 4.17 -12.26
CA GLN A 176 19.97 4.65 -11.04
C GLN A 176 18.75 5.52 -11.36
N ALA A 177 18.88 6.44 -12.34
CA ALA A 177 17.76 7.25 -12.80
C ALA A 177 16.65 6.36 -13.38
N ARG A 178 17.02 5.40 -14.23
CA ARG A 178 16.08 4.42 -14.79
C ARG A 178 15.35 3.61 -13.72
N TRP A 179 16.08 3.13 -12.70
CA TRP A 179 15.44 2.37 -11.61
C TRP A 179 14.50 3.23 -10.78
N GLN A 180 14.84 4.49 -10.52
CA GLN A 180 13.96 5.39 -9.78
C GLN A 180 12.69 5.69 -10.57
N GLU A 181 12.81 5.99 -11.86
CA GLU A 181 11.69 6.20 -12.76
C GLU A 181 10.77 4.97 -12.82
N VAL A 182 11.34 3.79 -13.04
CA VAL A 182 10.58 2.54 -13.07
C VAL A 182 9.85 2.29 -11.76
N ARG A 183 10.52 2.48 -10.61
CA ARG A 183 9.88 2.32 -9.30
C ARG A 183 8.72 3.29 -9.12
N SER A 184 8.90 4.56 -9.47
CA SER A 184 7.88 5.58 -9.29
C SER A 184 6.63 5.29 -10.11
N LEU A 185 6.82 5.00 -11.41
CA LEU A 185 5.73 4.66 -12.31
C LEU A 185 5.07 3.32 -11.95
N ALA A 186 5.84 2.32 -11.50
CA ALA A 186 5.27 1.04 -11.07
C ALA A 186 4.36 1.18 -9.83
N VAL A 187 4.75 2.01 -8.85
CA VAL A 187 3.89 2.28 -7.68
C VAL A 187 2.63 3.04 -8.11
N LEU A 188 2.74 3.97 -9.06
CA LEU A 188 1.60 4.71 -9.59
C LEU A 188 0.62 3.79 -10.30
N ALA A 189 1.11 2.97 -11.23
CA ALA A 189 0.32 2.00 -11.98
C ALA A 189 -0.36 0.97 -11.05
N ALA A 190 0.37 0.47 -10.05
CA ALA A 190 -0.19 -0.42 -9.02
C ALA A 190 -1.29 0.26 -8.19
N THR A 191 -1.10 1.53 -7.82
CA THR A 191 -2.10 2.31 -7.07
C THR A 191 -3.35 2.51 -7.92
N ALA A 192 -3.19 2.88 -9.20
CA ALA A 192 -4.28 2.99 -10.15
C ALA A 192 -5.03 1.64 -10.30
N ARG A 193 -4.30 0.54 -10.49
CA ARG A 193 -4.88 -0.81 -10.66
C ARG A 193 -5.75 -1.23 -9.48
N VAL A 194 -5.31 -0.94 -8.25
CA VAL A 194 -6.07 -1.23 -7.03
C VAL A 194 -7.29 -0.32 -6.90
N LEU A 195 -7.16 0.98 -7.19
CA LEU A 195 -8.28 1.91 -7.12
C LEU A 195 -9.35 1.63 -8.19
N VAL A 196 -8.95 1.22 -9.40
CA VAL A 196 -9.85 0.72 -10.44
C VAL A 196 -10.69 -0.42 -9.87
N ALA A 197 -10.05 -1.48 -9.37
CA ALA A 197 -10.75 -2.63 -8.80
C ALA A 197 -11.65 -2.25 -7.62
N LEU A 198 -11.16 -1.42 -6.68
CA LEU A 198 -11.99 -0.96 -5.55
C LEU A 198 -13.20 -0.14 -5.99
N SER A 199 -13.07 0.67 -7.04
CA SER A 199 -14.20 1.44 -7.57
C SER A 199 -15.25 0.54 -8.22
N GLU A 200 -14.84 -0.52 -8.90
CA GLU A 200 -15.74 -1.52 -9.48
C GLU A 200 -16.49 -2.29 -8.40
N GLU A 201 -15.80 -2.70 -7.34
CA GLU A 201 -16.41 -3.36 -6.16
C GLU A 201 -17.40 -2.43 -5.44
N LEU A 202 -17.11 -1.13 -5.35
CA LEU A 202 -18.00 -0.16 -4.72
C LEU A 202 -19.23 0.19 -5.57
N LEU A 203 -19.07 0.27 -6.88
CA LEU A 203 -20.14 0.67 -7.80
C LEU A 203 -20.95 -0.53 -8.32
N GLY A 204 -20.44 -1.76 -8.18
CA GLY A 204 -21.07 -2.98 -8.70
C GLY A 204 -21.11 -3.04 -10.23
N GLN A 205 -20.26 -2.28 -10.92
CA GLN A 205 -20.21 -2.19 -12.38
C GLN A 205 -18.75 -2.09 -12.86
N PRO A 206 -18.46 -2.48 -14.12
CA PRO A 206 -17.13 -2.34 -14.70
C PRO A 206 -16.64 -0.90 -14.70
N PHE A 207 -15.32 -0.73 -14.61
CA PHE A 207 -14.67 0.57 -14.63
C PHE A 207 -14.94 1.30 -15.96
N TRP A 208 -15.16 2.60 -15.85
CA TRP A 208 -15.36 3.46 -17.02
C TRP A 208 -14.86 4.88 -16.74
N GLY A 209 -14.40 5.54 -17.80
CA GLY A 209 -13.98 6.93 -17.80
C GLY A 209 -14.04 7.53 -19.21
N PRO A 210 -13.75 8.83 -19.37
CA PRO A 210 -13.68 9.45 -20.69
C PRO A 210 -12.64 8.74 -21.56
N GLY A 211 -13.09 8.04 -22.61
CA GLY A 211 -12.21 7.25 -23.48
C GLY A 211 -11.60 5.99 -22.83
N LEU A 212 -12.06 5.61 -21.63
CA LEU A 212 -11.52 4.48 -20.86
C LEU A 212 -12.60 3.45 -20.58
N ASP A 213 -12.31 2.20 -20.92
CA ASP A 213 -13.06 1.02 -20.48
C ASP A 213 -12.21 0.12 -19.58
N ALA A 214 -12.88 -0.72 -18.80
CA ALA A 214 -12.24 -1.59 -17.82
C ALA A 214 -11.20 -2.54 -18.43
N GLN A 215 -11.46 -3.08 -19.61
CA GLN A 215 -10.58 -4.08 -20.22
C GLN A 215 -9.28 -3.42 -20.69
N ASN A 216 -9.38 -2.31 -21.41
CA ASN A 216 -8.24 -1.59 -21.93
C ASN A 216 -7.37 -1.02 -20.80
N VAL A 217 -7.99 -0.49 -19.74
CA VAL A 217 -7.24 0.01 -18.57
C VAL A 217 -6.48 -1.10 -17.86
N ARG A 218 -7.11 -2.27 -17.63
CA ARG A 218 -6.44 -3.41 -16.99
C ARG A 218 -5.30 -3.94 -17.86
N ALA A 219 -5.55 -4.16 -19.15
CA ALA A 219 -4.54 -4.62 -20.09
C ALA A 219 -3.34 -3.67 -20.14
N PHE A 220 -3.60 -2.36 -20.25
CA PHE A 220 -2.55 -1.35 -20.23
C PHE A 220 -1.72 -1.39 -18.95
N LEU A 221 -2.36 -1.37 -17.77
CA LEU A 221 -1.64 -1.35 -16.49
C LEU A 221 -0.84 -2.64 -16.26
N ASP A 222 -1.41 -3.79 -16.59
CA ASP A 222 -0.77 -5.10 -16.41
C ASP A 222 0.43 -5.23 -17.38
N ASP A 223 0.27 -4.84 -18.64
CA ASP A 223 1.36 -4.83 -19.63
C ASP A 223 2.46 -3.83 -19.22
N ALA A 224 2.08 -2.63 -18.74
CA ALA A 224 3.00 -1.60 -18.30
C ALA A 224 3.86 -2.10 -17.14
N LEU A 225 3.26 -2.72 -16.12
CA LEU A 225 4.01 -3.33 -15.02
C LEU A 225 4.96 -4.44 -15.50
N GLY A 226 4.52 -5.28 -16.44
CA GLY A 226 5.37 -6.32 -17.04
C GLY A 226 6.54 -5.75 -17.85
N TYR A 227 6.33 -4.66 -18.58
CA TYR A 227 7.41 -3.96 -19.28
C TYR A 227 8.37 -3.26 -18.32
N LEU A 228 7.85 -2.59 -17.29
CA LEU A 228 8.66 -1.91 -16.28
C LEU A 228 9.60 -2.87 -15.56
N ASP A 229 9.17 -4.11 -15.29
CA ASP A 229 10.05 -5.16 -14.77
C ASP A 229 11.21 -5.48 -15.73
N ARG A 230 10.92 -5.68 -17.02
CA ARG A 230 11.95 -5.92 -18.04
C ARG A 230 12.89 -4.73 -18.16
N ALA A 231 12.34 -3.52 -18.24
CA ALA A 231 13.06 -2.26 -18.37
C ALA A 231 13.99 -1.94 -17.20
N ALA A 232 13.69 -2.42 -16.00
CA ALA A 232 14.60 -2.27 -14.87
C ALA A 232 15.84 -3.16 -14.99
N LEU A 233 15.66 -4.37 -15.52
CA LEU A 233 16.64 -5.46 -15.44
C LEU A 233 17.47 -5.59 -16.71
N ASP A 234 16.89 -5.28 -17.85
CA ASP A 234 17.50 -5.39 -19.17
C ASP A 234 17.74 -3.99 -19.74
N PRO A 235 19.01 -3.55 -19.87
CA PRO A 235 19.32 -2.27 -20.49
C PRO A 235 18.98 -2.23 -21.99
N ASP A 236 18.93 -3.39 -22.65
CA ASP A 236 18.69 -3.52 -24.09
C ASP A 236 17.22 -3.80 -24.41
N VAL A 237 16.32 -3.65 -23.41
CA VAL A 237 14.89 -3.80 -23.65
C VAL A 237 14.46 -2.83 -24.76
N PRO A 238 13.72 -3.30 -25.78
CA PRO A 238 13.22 -2.40 -26.81
C PRO A 238 12.28 -1.36 -26.19
N PRO A 239 12.06 -0.21 -26.85
CA PRO A 239 11.04 0.74 -26.44
C PRO A 239 9.67 0.08 -26.30
N TRP A 240 8.83 0.68 -25.46
CA TRP A 240 7.47 0.19 -25.22
C TRP A 240 6.69 0.09 -26.53
N ASN A 241 6.15 -1.09 -26.79
CA ASN A 241 5.37 -1.42 -27.98
C ASN A 241 3.92 -1.80 -27.67
N GLY A 242 3.51 -1.71 -26.40
CA GLY A 242 2.13 -1.95 -25.98
C GLY A 242 1.20 -0.81 -26.38
N MET A 243 -0.10 -1.04 -26.23
CA MET A 243 -1.12 -0.05 -26.52
C MET A 243 -1.04 1.11 -25.51
N LEU A 244 -0.95 2.34 -26.00
CA LEU A 244 -1.22 3.53 -25.22
C LEU A 244 -2.72 3.85 -25.27
N LEU A 245 -3.25 4.38 -24.18
CA LEU A 245 -4.66 4.70 -24.04
C LEU A 245 -5.00 6.05 -24.71
N GLY A 246 -4.02 6.93 -24.89
CA GLY A 246 -4.21 8.24 -25.52
C GLY A 246 -5.06 9.19 -24.67
N VAL A 247 -5.01 9.03 -23.34
CA VAL A 247 -5.82 9.79 -22.37
C VAL A 247 -5.01 10.75 -21.52
N TRP A 248 -3.72 10.91 -21.83
CA TRP A 248 -2.87 11.88 -21.17
C TRP A 248 -3.40 13.32 -21.36
N THR A 249 -3.31 14.13 -20.30
CA THR A 249 -3.66 15.55 -20.33
C THR A 249 -2.58 16.38 -19.61
N PRO A 250 -2.34 17.66 -20.00
CA PRO A 250 -1.33 18.49 -19.35
C PRO A 250 -1.55 18.70 -17.84
N GLU A 251 -2.81 18.64 -17.39
CA GLU A 251 -3.18 18.82 -15.99
C GLU A 251 -2.59 17.73 -15.08
N VAL A 252 -2.23 16.56 -15.63
CA VAL A 252 -1.68 15.45 -14.85
C VAL A 252 -0.18 15.59 -14.56
N VAL A 253 0.50 16.60 -15.13
CA VAL A 253 1.92 16.89 -14.86
C VAL A 253 2.14 17.28 -13.39
N GLU A 254 1.24 18.09 -12.83
CA GLU A 254 1.32 18.49 -11.43
C GLU A 254 1.12 17.29 -10.49
N LEU A 255 0.18 16.41 -10.83
CA LEU A 255 -0.06 15.17 -10.12
C LEU A 255 1.19 14.27 -10.13
N ARG A 256 1.86 14.12 -11.27
CA ARG A 256 3.14 13.39 -11.35
C ARG A 256 4.21 14.02 -10.46
N ARG A 257 4.35 15.35 -10.47
CA ARG A 257 5.32 16.04 -9.59
C ARG A 257 5.07 15.77 -8.12
N ARG A 258 3.81 15.86 -7.67
CA ARG A 258 3.43 15.55 -6.28
C ARG A 258 3.65 14.09 -5.94
N TRP A 259 3.41 13.20 -6.91
CA TRP A 259 3.66 11.77 -6.79
C TRP A 259 5.14 11.45 -6.55
N ASP A 260 6.03 11.98 -7.39
CA ASP A 260 7.47 11.82 -7.21
C ASP A 260 7.93 12.36 -5.87
N HIS A 261 7.45 13.55 -5.50
CA HIS A 261 7.74 14.13 -4.19
C HIS A 261 7.30 13.22 -3.03
N TYR A 262 6.15 12.55 -3.14
CA TYR A 262 5.69 11.59 -2.13
C TYR A 262 6.62 10.37 -2.02
N LEU A 263 7.20 9.91 -3.13
CA LEU A 263 8.06 8.73 -3.18
C LEU A 263 9.53 8.99 -2.82
N ASP A 264 9.99 10.25 -2.87
CA ASP A 264 11.36 10.63 -2.49
C ASP A 264 11.72 10.32 -1.02
N VAL A 265 10.72 10.20 -0.14
CA VAL A 265 10.94 9.94 1.29
C VAL A 265 10.72 8.46 1.60
N VAL A 266 11.74 7.84 2.19
CA VAL A 266 11.65 6.48 2.75
C VAL A 266 10.76 6.50 3.99
N GLY A 267 9.70 5.69 3.99
CA GLY A 267 8.75 5.59 5.09
C GLY A 267 7.54 6.53 4.96
N PRO A 268 6.75 6.69 6.05
CA PRO A 268 5.50 7.45 6.01
C PRO A 268 5.73 8.93 5.69
N ALA A 269 5.00 9.47 4.70
CA ALA A 269 5.08 10.87 4.29
C ALA A 269 3.67 11.51 4.20
N PRO A 270 2.99 11.70 5.35
CA PRO A 270 1.56 12.03 5.37
C PRO A 270 1.21 13.36 4.73
N SER A 271 2.04 14.40 4.88
CA SER A 271 1.82 15.71 4.26
C SER A 271 1.96 15.67 2.74
N ARG A 272 2.97 14.94 2.24
CA ARG A 272 3.18 14.76 0.79
C ARG A 272 2.07 13.93 0.16
N LEU A 273 1.63 12.89 0.86
CA LEU A 273 0.48 12.08 0.44
C LEU A 273 -0.82 12.89 0.45
N ALA A 274 -1.03 13.76 1.43
CA ALA A 274 -2.19 14.65 1.45
C ALA A 274 -2.23 15.56 0.21
N ALA A 275 -1.08 16.09 -0.23
CA ALA A 275 -1.00 16.87 -1.46
C ALA A 275 -1.36 16.06 -2.72
N VAL A 276 -0.99 14.78 -2.79
CA VAL A 276 -1.42 13.88 -3.88
C VAL A 276 -2.94 13.69 -3.85
N VAL A 277 -3.52 13.43 -2.67
CA VAL A 277 -4.97 13.24 -2.51
C VAL A 277 -5.76 14.51 -2.85
N GLU A 278 -5.23 15.68 -2.49
CA GLU A 278 -5.81 16.97 -2.85
C GLU A 278 -5.86 17.15 -4.37
N GLU A 279 -4.77 16.83 -5.08
CA GLU A 279 -4.70 16.90 -6.54
C GLU A 279 -5.61 15.88 -7.25
N LEU A 280 -5.93 14.77 -6.58
CA LEU A 280 -6.89 13.78 -7.06
C LEU A 280 -8.34 14.17 -6.79
N SER A 281 -8.58 15.23 -6.01
CA SER A 281 -9.93 15.70 -5.73
C SER A 281 -10.52 16.38 -6.98
N PRO A 282 -11.79 16.07 -7.33
CA PRO A 282 -12.45 16.65 -8.50
C PRO A 282 -12.65 18.16 -8.40
#